data_AF-A0A412G3D2-F1
#
_entry.id   AF-A0A412G3D2-F1
#
_cell.length_a   1.000
_cell.length_b   1.000
_cell.length_c   1.000
_cell.angle_alpha   90.00
_cell.angle_beta   90.00
_cell.angle_gamma   90.00
#
_symmetry.space_group_name_H-M   'P 1'
#
loop_
_entity.id
_entity.type
_entity.pdbx_description
1 polymer ?
#
loop_
_entity_poly.entity_id
_entity_poly.type
_entity_poly.pdbx_seq_one_letter_code
_entity_poly.pdbx_strand_id
1 'polypeptide(L)'
;MGMVIGMTIIGLPLSCLIAGFLTRGIRRRKNLTKLRKGLIWVWASYALLVFFATVGVDLLILGPAAFHPPVHLINVVPFVWIQETYQMGFARMIEQLLLNIVMFVPLGFLTPVCFPKFRPLRPCLLSLTGYSLTIEILQFFIGRSADIDDLIMNTLGGILGWLIFCAVRRTQRGREKLLKDFSE
;
A
#
# COMPACT_ATOMS: atom_id res chain seq x y z
N MET A 1 -20.79 3.31 2.15
CA MET A 1 -20.30 2.92 3.49
C MET A 1 -20.40 1.41 3.76
N GLY A 2 -21.56 0.77 3.59
CA GLY A 2 -21.73 -0.67 3.90
C GLY A 2 -20.76 -1.62 3.16
N MET A 3 -20.47 -1.36 1.89
CA MET A 3 -19.54 -2.18 1.11
C MET A 3 -18.09 -2.04 1.59
N VAL A 4 -17.62 -0.82 1.89
CA VAL A 4 -16.26 -0.56 2.44
C VAL A 4 -16.09 -1.20 3.82
N ILE A 5 -17.12 -1.12 4.67
CA ILE A 5 -17.13 -1.76 5.99
C ILE A 5 -17.07 -3.29 5.83
N GLY A 6 -17.88 -3.88 4.95
CA GLY A 6 -17.83 -5.32 4.64
C GLY A 6 -16.49 -5.78 4.05
N MET A 7 -15.90 -4.98 3.17
CA MET A 7 -14.57 -5.22 2.58
C MET A 7 -13.46 -5.22 3.64
N THR A 8 -13.55 -4.34 4.64
CA THR A 8 -12.57 -4.30 5.73
C THR A 8 -12.72 -5.50 6.66
N ILE A 9 -13.95 -5.94 6.92
CA ILE A 9 -14.26 -7.09 7.79
C ILE A 9 -13.75 -8.41 7.21
N ILE A 10 -13.81 -8.61 5.88
CA ILE A 10 -13.33 -9.84 5.23
C ILE A 10 -11.85 -9.73 4.82
N GLY A 11 -11.45 -8.57 4.28
CA GLY A 11 -10.10 -8.36 3.77
C GLY A 11 -9.03 -8.39 4.86
N LEU A 12 -9.31 -7.88 6.06
CA LEU A 12 -8.34 -7.82 7.15
C LEU A 12 -7.99 -9.20 7.72
N PRO A 13 -8.93 -10.09 8.06
CA PRO A 13 -8.60 -11.47 8.44
C PRO A 13 -7.86 -12.22 7.33
N LEU A 14 -8.33 -12.09 6.08
CA LEU A 14 -7.73 -12.79 4.95
C LEU A 14 -6.29 -12.35 4.69
N SER A 15 -6.02 -11.03 4.73
CA SER A 15 -4.67 -10.49 4.58
C SER A 15 -3.73 -10.93 5.71
N CYS A 16 -4.24 -11.00 6.95
CA CYS A 16 -3.51 -11.53 8.10
C CYS A 16 -3.11 -12.99 7.93
N LEU A 17 -4.05 -13.83 7.46
CA LEU A 17 -3.84 -15.26 7.25
C LEU A 17 -2.84 -15.53 6.12
N ILE A 18 -3.02 -14.89 4.96
CA ILE A 18 -2.11 -15.03 3.82
C ILE A 18 -0.72 -14.52 4.18
N ALA A 19 -0.61 -13.35 4.83
CA ALA A 19 0.67 -12.86 5.34
C ALA A 19 1.33 -13.84 6.32
N GLY A 20 0.55 -14.51 7.17
CA GLY A 20 1.04 -15.52 8.09
C GLY A 20 1.68 -16.71 7.38
N PHE A 21 1.06 -17.16 6.28
CA PHE A 21 1.60 -18.21 5.42
C PHE A 21 2.86 -17.75 4.68
N LEU A 22 2.81 -16.59 4.00
CA LEU A 22 3.93 -16.04 3.22
C LEU A 22 5.16 -15.77 4.10
N THR A 23 4.96 -15.33 5.35
CA THR A 23 6.05 -15.04 6.28
C THR A 23 6.53 -16.26 7.08
N ARG A 24 5.99 -17.47 6.88
CA ARG A 24 6.36 -18.66 7.69
C ARG A 24 7.86 -18.95 7.65
N GLY A 25 8.49 -18.78 6.48
CA GLY A 25 9.93 -19.00 6.31
C GLY A 25 10.76 -17.99 7.10
N ILE A 26 10.31 -16.73 7.14
CA ILE A 26 10.94 -15.65 7.90
C ILE A 26 10.79 -15.89 9.41
N ARG A 27 9.65 -16.40 9.86
CA ARG A 27 9.40 -16.73 11.29
C ARG A 27 10.40 -17.76 11.83
N ARG A 28 10.86 -18.68 10.98
CA ARG A 28 11.84 -19.73 11.32
C ARG A 28 13.30 -19.25 11.32
N ARG A 29 13.59 -18.07 10.77
CA ARG A 29 14.96 -17.54 10.73
C ARG A 29 15.44 -17.19 12.14
N LYS A 30 16.54 -17.80 12.60
CA LYS A 30 17.10 -17.56 13.95
C LYS A 30 17.78 -16.18 14.07
N ASN A 31 18.28 -15.64 12.97
CA ASN A 31 18.99 -14.35 12.90
C ASN A 31 18.07 -13.12 12.85
N LEU A 32 16.79 -13.26 13.20
CA LEU A 32 15.84 -12.14 13.23
C LEU A 32 15.15 -12.12 14.60
N THR A 33 15.13 -10.93 15.22
CA THR A 33 14.41 -10.69 16.47
C THR A 33 12.91 -10.95 16.34
N LYS A 34 12.25 -11.29 17.46
CA LYS A 34 10.79 -11.53 17.50
C LYS A 34 10.00 -10.30 17.03
N LEU A 35 10.45 -9.10 17.44
CA LEU A 35 9.84 -7.84 17.02
C LEU A 35 9.92 -7.64 15.51
N ARG A 36 11.10 -7.84 14.91
CA ARG A 36 11.29 -7.69 13.45
C ARG A 36 10.43 -8.67 12.65
N LYS A 37 10.28 -9.90 13.13
CA LYS A 37 9.35 -10.88 12.53
C LYS A 37 7.90 -10.41 12.59
N GLY A 38 7.49 -9.85 13.73
CA GLY A 38 6.16 -9.25 13.91
C GLY A 38 5.93 -8.08 12.97
N LEU A 39 6.90 -7.16 12.85
CA LEU A 39 6.81 -6.00 11.96
C LEU A 39 6.72 -6.42 10.48
N ILE A 40 7.49 -7.43 10.05
CA ILE A 40 7.39 -7.96 8.68
C ILE A 40 6.01 -8.57 8.42
N TRP A 41 5.44 -9.27 9.41
CA TRP A 41 4.08 -9.80 9.28
C TRP A 41 3.04 -8.67 9.18
N VAL A 42 3.11 -7.66 10.05
CA VAL A 42 2.24 -6.48 9.99
C VAL A 42 2.36 -5.75 8.65
N TRP A 43 3.57 -5.52 8.16
CA TRP A 43 3.83 -4.92 6.86
C TRP A 43 3.19 -5.75 5.73
N ALA A 44 3.38 -7.07 5.74
CA ALA A 44 2.81 -7.96 4.72
C ALA A 44 1.28 -7.99 4.78
N SER A 45 0.69 -8.03 5.98
CA SER A 45 -0.76 -7.97 6.17
C SER A 45 -1.33 -6.65 5.67
N TYR A 46 -0.66 -5.53 5.95
CA TYR A 46 -1.12 -4.23 5.50
C TYR A 46 -1.00 -4.07 3.97
N ALA A 47 0.12 -4.50 3.37
CA ALA A 47 0.27 -4.52 1.91
C ALA A 47 -0.80 -5.40 1.23
N LEU A 48 -1.11 -6.56 1.79
CA LEU A 48 -2.19 -7.40 1.28
C LEU A 48 -3.56 -6.75 1.47
N LEU A 49 -3.80 -6.07 2.60
CA LEU A 49 -5.05 -5.35 2.84
C LEU A 49 -5.27 -4.25 1.81
N VAL A 50 -4.24 -3.45 1.52
CA VAL A 50 -4.29 -2.42 0.46
C VAL A 50 -4.63 -3.05 -0.88
N PHE A 51 -3.94 -4.14 -1.26
CA PHE A 51 -4.23 -4.88 -2.49
C PHE A 51 -5.68 -5.38 -2.55
N PHE A 52 -6.19 -5.96 -1.47
CA PHE A 52 -7.58 -6.43 -1.41
C PHE A 52 -8.57 -5.28 -1.53
N ALA A 53 -8.32 -4.16 -0.86
CA ALA A 53 -9.18 -2.99 -0.88
C ALA A 53 -9.26 -2.33 -2.27
N THR A 54 -8.20 -2.41 -3.09
CA THR A 54 -8.13 -1.75 -4.40
C THR A 54 -8.47 -2.65 -5.59
N VAL A 55 -8.11 -3.94 -5.54
CA VAL A 55 -8.22 -4.89 -6.66
C VAL A 55 -8.78 -6.24 -6.22
N GLY A 56 -8.33 -6.75 -5.07
CA GLY A 56 -8.58 -8.14 -4.70
C GLY A 56 -10.05 -8.48 -4.46
N VAL A 57 -10.91 -7.51 -4.14
CA VAL A 57 -12.36 -7.74 -4.00
C VAL A 57 -13.02 -7.98 -5.35
N ASP A 58 -12.69 -7.21 -6.38
CA ASP A 58 -13.26 -7.44 -7.72
C ASP A 58 -12.86 -8.82 -8.25
N LEU A 59 -11.60 -9.21 -8.02
CA LEU A 59 -11.11 -10.56 -8.32
C LEU A 59 -11.81 -11.64 -7.50
N LEU A 60 -12.12 -11.38 -6.22
CA LEU A 60 -12.80 -12.35 -5.36
C LEU A 60 -14.28 -12.55 -5.75
N ILE A 61 -14.97 -11.47 -6.13
CA ILE A 61 -16.39 -11.48 -6.47
C ILE A 61 -16.61 -12.00 -7.89
N LEU A 62 -15.85 -11.48 -8.86
CA LEU A 62 -16.05 -11.76 -10.28
C LEU A 62 -15.17 -12.91 -10.79
N GLY A 63 -14.13 -13.29 -10.05
CA GLY A 63 -13.22 -14.37 -10.44
C GLY A 63 -12.60 -14.12 -11.82
N PRO A 64 -12.48 -15.15 -12.68
CA PRO A 64 -11.97 -14.99 -14.05
C PRO A 64 -12.78 -14.03 -14.93
N ALA A 65 -14.06 -13.79 -14.61
CA ALA A 65 -14.89 -12.86 -15.37
C ALA A 65 -14.44 -11.39 -15.18
N ALA A 66 -13.72 -11.08 -14.10
CA ALA A 66 -13.16 -9.74 -13.87
C ALA A 66 -12.29 -9.28 -15.06
N PHE A 67 -11.55 -10.20 -15.68
CA PHE A 67 -10.60 -9.91 -16.77
C PHE A 67 -11.24 -9.75 -18.15
N HIS A 68 -12.57 -9.81 -18.25
CA HIS A 68 -13.31 -9.61 -19.50
C HIS A 68 -14.25 -8.41 -19.40
N PRO A 69 -13.75 -7.21 -19.05
CA PRO A 69 -14.60 -6.05 -18.95
C PRO A 69 -15.05 -5.57 -20.33
N PRO A 70 -16.24 -4.96 -20.44
CA PRO A 70 -16.72 -4.42 -21.71
C PRO A 70 -15.92 -3.21 -22.19
N VAL A 71 -15.26 -2.50 -21.26
CA VAL A 71 -14.51 -1.27 -21.51
C VAL A 71 -13.27 -1.24 -20.63
N HIS A 72 -12.17 -0.72 -21.17
CA HIS A 72 -10.97 -0.40 -20.41
C HIS A 72 -10.79 1.11 -20.36
N LEU A 73 -10.57 1.65 -19.16
CA LEU A 73 -10.43 3.08 -18.91
C LEU A 73 -9.01 3.37 -18.40
N ILE A 74 -8.34 4.31 -19.05
CA ILE A 74 -7.01 4.78 -18.64
C ILE A 74 -6.97 6.30 -18.67
N ASN A 75 -6.53 6.89 -17.57
CA ASN A 75 -6.30 8.31 -17.45
C ASN A 75 -4.81 8.56 -17.19
N VAL A 76 -4.15 9.16 -18.17
CA VAL A 76 -2.73 9.51 -18.12
C VAL A 76 -2.49 11.00 -17.99
N VAL A 77 -3.54 11.81 -17.91
CA VAL A 77 -3.46 13.28 -17.78
C VAL A 77 -3.61 13.63 -16.30
N PRO A 78 -2.53 14.04 -15.61
CA PRO A 78 -2.59 14.35 -14.20
C PRO A 78 -3.56 15.48 -13.93
N PHE A 79 -4.42 15.31 -12.93
CA PHE A 79 -5.34 16.31 -12.43
C PHE A 79 -6.32 16.88 -13.47
N VAL A 80 -6.65 16.10 -14.51
CA VAL A 80 -7.61 16.52 -15.55
C VAL A 80 -8.96 16.96 -14.96
N TRP A 81 -9.33 16.36 -13.84
CA TRP A 81 -10.57 16.66 -13.12
C TRP A 81 -10.65 18.07 -12.50
N ILE A 82 -9.52 18.79 -12.40
CA ILE A 82 -9.53 20.20 -11.99
C ILE A 82 -10.17 21.07 -13.07
N GLN A 83 -9.98 20.71 -14.33
CA GLN A 83 -10.54 21.43 -15.48
C GLN A 83 -11.89 20.87 -15.88
N GLU A 84 -12.05 19.55 -15.79
CA GLU A 84 -13.28 18.84 -16.14
C GLU A 84 -13.93 18.31 -14.86
N THR A 85 -14.90 19.03 -14.30
CA THR A 85 -15.59 18.57 -13.09
C THR A 85 -16.40 17.32 -13.41
N TYR A 86 -15.89 16.15 -13.02
CA TYR A 86 -16.61 14.89 -13.17
C TYR A 86 -17.92 14.92 -12.37
N GLN A 87 -18.87 14.08 -12.79
CA GLN A 87 -20.18 13.85 -12.14
C GLN A 87 -20.09 13.58 -10.62
N MET A 88 -18.92 13.16 -10.12
CA MET A 88 -18.68 12.82 -8.71
C MET A 88 -18.54 14.05 -7.78
N GLY A 89 -18.23 15.23 -8.34
CA GLY A 89 -18.09 16.49 -7.61
C GLY A 89 -16.74 16.70 -6.93
N PHE A 90 -16.26 17.94 -6.92
CA PHE A 90 -14.91 18.36 -6.49
C PHE A 90 -14.50 17.85 -5.10
N ALA A 91 -15.40 17.92 -4.11
CA ALA A 91 -15.10 17.49 -2.74
C ALA A 91 -14.76 15.99 -2.63
N ARG A 92 -15.45 15.14 -3.39
CA ARG A 92 -15.22 13.68 -3.38
C ARG A 92 -13.92 13.31 -4.08
N MET A 93 -13.51 14.09 -5.08
CA MET A 93 -12.23 13.89 -5.77
C MET A 93 -11.07 14.20 -4.83
N ILE A 94 -11.14 15.33 -4.10
CA ILE A 94 -10.15 15.64 -3.06
C ILE A 94 -10.10 14.54 -1.99
N GLU A 95 -11.27 14.06 -1.53
CA GLU A 95 -11.34 12.97 -0.56
C GLU A 95 -10.59 11.72 -1.04
N GLN A 96 -10.80 11.30 -2.29
CA GLN A 96 -10.11 10.15 -2.88
C GLN A 96 -8.59 10.32 -2.94
N LEU A 97 -8.12 11.50 -3.38
CA LEU A 97 -6.69 11.78 -3.43
C LEU A 97 -6.04 11.73 -2.04
N LEU A 98 -6.70 12.32 -1.03
CA LEU A 98 -6.23 12.29 0.34
C LEU A 98 -6.23 10.86 0.92
N LEU A 99 -7.24 10.06 0.61
CA LEU A 99 -7.30 8.65 1.04
C LEU A 99 -6.16 7.82 0.43
N ASN A 100 -5.80 8.06 -0.83
CA ASN A 100 -4.68 7.39 -1.49
C ASN A 100 -3.34 7.77 -0.83
N ILE A 101 -3.13 9.05 -0.50
CA ILE A 101 -1.97 9.48 0.30
C ILE A 101 -1.95 8.75 1.65
N VAL A 102 -3.04 8.84 2.43
CA VAL A 102 -3.11 8.28 3.79
C VAL A 102 -2.89 6.76 3.78
N MET A 103 -3.41 6.06 2.77
CA MET A 103 -3.24 4.62 2.60
C MET A 103 -1.78 4.20 2.41
N PHE A 104 -0.96 5.01 1.73
CA PHE A 104 0.45 4.67 1.51
C PHE A 104 1.39 5.14 2.62
N VAL A 105 0.96 6.02 3.52
CA VAL A 105 1.79 6.49 4.65
C VAL A 105 2.29 5.34 5.54
N PRO A 106 1.47 4.38 6.01
CA PRO A 106 1.96 3.29 6.82
C PRO A 106 2.91 2.35 6.06
N LEU A 107 2.68 2.12 4.76
CA LEU A 107 3.61 1.36 3.91
C LEU A 107 4.96 2.07 3.78
N GLY A 108 4.95 3.38 3.54
CA GLY A 108 6.15 4.21 3.46
C GLY A 108 6.98 4.21 4.75
N PHE A 109 6.30 4.19 5.89
CA PHE A 109 6.95 4.10 7.20
C PHE A 109 7.50 2.69 7.50
N LEU A 110 6.69 1.65 7.32
CA LEU A 110 7.03 0.29 7.71
C LEU A 110 8.10 -0.35 6.81
N THR A 111 8.18 0.04 5.53
CA THR A 111 9.13 -0.52 4.56
C THR A 111 10.60 -0.36 5.00
N PRO A 112 11.13 0.85 5.28
CA PRO A 112 12.50 1.05 5.77
C PRO A 112 12.72 0.52 7.21
N VAL A 113 11.65 0.39 8.00
CA VAL A 113 11.69 -0.24 9.34
C VAL A 113 11.94 -1.74 9.20
N CYS A 114 11.19 -2.45 8.36
CA CYS A 114 11.32 -3.90 8.22
C CYS A 114 12.60 -4.32 7.48
N PHE A 115 13.00 -3.50 6.50
CA PHE A 115 14.00 -3.85 5.51
C PHE A 115 15.08 -2.77 5.41
N PRO A 116 16.27 -3.00 6.01
CA PRO A 116 17.37 -2.03 5.99
C PRO A 116 17.79 -1.55 4.60
N LYS A 117 17.64 -2.41 3.56
CA LYS A 117 17.94 -2.08 2.16
C LYS A 117 17.06 -0.95 1.59
N PHE A 118 15.88 -0.70 2.18
CA PHE A 118 14.96 0.35 1.77
C PHE A 118 15.06 1.61 2.66
N ARG A 119 16.05 1.71 3.56
CA ARG A 119 16.29 2.94 4.32
C ARG A 119 16.65 4.14 3.44
N PRO A 120 17.45 4.00 2.36
CA PRO A 120 17.64 5.08 1.40
C PRO A 120 16.33 5.37 0.66
N LEU A 121 16.08 6.64 0.32
CA LEU A 121 14.82 7.08 -0.31
C LEU A 121 14.56 6.35 -1.63
N ARG A 122 15.53 6.35 -2.55
CA ARG A 122 15.38 5.79 -3.91
C ARG A 122 14.82 4.35 -3.93
N PRO A 123 15.43 3.35 -3.28
CA PRO A 123 14.90 1.99 -3.30
C PRO A 123 13.54 1.87 -2.59
N CYS A 124 13.28 2.68 -1.55
CA CYS A 124 11.97 2.74 -0.90
C CYS A 124 10.90 3.21 -1.90
N LEU A 125 11.13 4.35 -2.54
CA LEU A 125 10.20 4.93 -3.51
C LEU A 125 9.96 4.02 -4.69
N LEU A 126 11.03 3.47 -5.30
CA LEU A 126 10.88 2.53 -6.42
C LEU A 126 10.02 1.33 -6.03
N SER A 127 10.17 0.82 -4.80
CA SER A 127 9.33 -0.30 -4.33
C SER A 127 7.86 0.09 -4.13
N LEU A 128 7.58 1.27 -3.59
CA LEU A 128 6.21 1.72 -3.30
C LEU A 128 5.49 2.17 -4.58
N THR A 129 6.16 2.95 -5.43
CA THR A 129 5.64 3.34 -6.74
C THR A 129 5.45 2.12 -7.63
N GLY A 130 6.38 1.16 -7.62
CA GLY A 130 6.21 -0.10 -8.38
C GLY A 130 5.03 -0.94 -7.87
N TYR A 131 4.80 -0.97 -6.55
CA TYR A 131 3.63 -1.61 -5.96
C TYR A 131 2.32 -0.92 -6.38
N SER A 132 2.26 0.41 -6.30
CA SER A 132 1.10 1.18 -6.77
C SER A 132 0.86 1.00 -8.27
N LEU A 133 1.91 1.03 -9.09
CA LEU A 133 1.80 0.81 -10.54
C LEU A 133 1.26 -0.58 -10.86
N THR A 134 1.64 -1.59 -10.07
CA THR A 134 1.09 -2.94 -10.22
C THR A 134 -0.42 -2.96 -9.95
N ILE A 135 -0.89 -2.19 -8.97
CA ILE A 135 -2.32 -2.02 -8.68
C ILE A 135 -3.03 -1.39 -9.87
N GLU A 136 -2.54 -0.25 -10.39
CA GLU A 136 -3.13 0.45 -11.55
C GLU A 136 -3.21 -0.46 -12.79
N ILE A 137 -2.14 -1.19 -13.08
CA ILE A 137 -2.11 -2.13 -14.21
C ILE A 137 -3.18 -3.21 -14.05
N LEU A 138 -3.33 -3.76 -12.84
CA LEU A 138 -4.35 -4.78 -12.58
C LEU A 138 -5.75 -4.19 -12.71
N GLN A 139 -5.98 -2.99 -12.17
CA GLN A 139 -7.25 -2.25 -12.27
C GLN A 139 -7.67 -2.05 -13.72
N PHE A 140 -6.74 -1.67 -14.59
CA PHE A 140 -6.98 -1.57 -16.03
C PHE A 140 -7.52 -2.89 -16.63
N PHE A 141 -6.87 -4.02 -16.32
CA PHE A 141 -7.29 -5.32 -16.86
C PHE A 141 -8.62 -5.82 -16.32
N ILE A 142 -9.03 -5.39 -15.12
CA ILE A 142 -10.30 -5.81 -14.51
C ILE A 142 -11.46 -4.84 -14.78
N GLY A 143 -11.30 -3.88 -15.69
CA GLY A 143 -12.35 -2.94 -16.09
C GLY A 143 -12.57 -1.77 -15.14
N ARG A 144 -11.62 -1.51 -14.23
CA ARG A 144 -11.58 -0.26 -13.48
C ARG A 144 -10.78 0.80 -14.24
N SER A 145 -10.99 2.05 -13.85
CA SER A 145 -10.14 3.16 -14.31
C SER A 145 -8.77 3.01 -13.68
N ALA A 146 -7.72 3.00 -14.50
CA ALA A 146 -6.35 3.19 -14.07
C ALA A 146 -6.01 4.67 -14.19
N ASP A 147 -5.59 5.28 -13.09
CA ASP A 147 -5.49 6.72 -12.93
C ASP A 147 -4.07 7.13 -12.52
N ILE A 148 -3.45 8.01 -13.32
CA ILE A 148 -2.13 8.55 -13.02
C ILE A 148 -2.12 9.33 -11.69
N ASP A 149 -3.25 9.94 -11.32
CA ASP A 149 -3.40 10.66 -10.07
C ASP A 149 -3.27 9.72 -8.87
N ASP A 150 -3.81 8.51 -8.93
CA ASP A 150 -3.73 7.52 -7.86
C ASP A 150 -2.28 7.06 -7.67
N LEU A 151 -1.54 6.83 -8.76
CA LEU A 151 -0.10 6.54 -8.72
C LEU A 151 0.71 7.68 -8.08
N ILE A 152 0.40 8.93 -8.41
CA ILE A 152 1.05 10.12 -7.84
C ILE A 152 0.72 10.23 -6.35
N MET A 153 -0.54 10.13 -5.95
CA MET A 153 -0.98 10.25 -4.56
C MET A 153 -0.41 9.14 -3.67
N ASN A 154 -0.41 7.90 -4.15
CA ASN A 154 0.20 6.77 -3.45
C ASN A 154 1.71 6.97 -3.29
N THR A 155 2.39 7.49 -4.32
CA THR A 155 3.82 7.81 -4.24
C THR A 155 4.09 8.93 -3.21
N LEU A 156 3.25 9.97 -3.16
CA LEU A 156 3.33 11.03 -2.16
C LEU A 156 3.11 10.49 -0.74
N GLY A 157 2.11 9.63 -0.54
CA GLY A 157 1.89 8.92 0.72
C GLY A 157 3.11 8.11 1.16
N GLY A 158 3.74 7.41 0.22
CA GLY A 158 4.97 6.66 0.46
C GLY A 158 6.14 7.56 0.89
N ILE A 159 6.30 8.73 0.26
CA ILE A 159 7.29 9.75 0.66
C ILE A 159 7.01 10.24 2.08
N LEU A 160 5.77 10.59 2.40
CA LEU A 160 5.38 11.07 3.74
C LEU A 160 5.66 10.01 4.82
N GLY A 161 5.30 8.75 4.56
CA GLY A 161 5.63 7.63 5.44
C GLY A 161 7.13 7.47 5.68
N TRP A 162 7.93 7.57 4.61
CA TRP A 162 9.38 7.52 4.71
C TRP A 162 9.96 8.71 5.49
N LEU A 163 9.42 9.92 5.31
CA LEU A 163 9.82 11.09 6.08
C LEU A 163 9.53 10.92 7.58
N ILE A 164 8.39 10.33 7.93
CA ILE A 164 8.07 9.98 9.32
C ILE A 164 9.11 8.99 9.87
N PHE A 165 9.51 7.99 9.09
CA PHE A 165 10.59 7.08 9.47
C PHE A 165 11.90 7.83 9.74
N CYS A 166 12.27 8.78 8.86
CA CYS A 166 13.46 9.61 9.05
C CYS A 166 13.38 10.45 10.34
N ALA A 167 12.23 11.06 10.61
CA ALA A 167 12.00 11.84 11.84
C ALA A 167 12.17 10.96 13.09
N VAL A 168 11.53 9.78 13.12
CA VAL A 168 11.66 8.83 14.24
C VAL A 168 13.10 8.37 14.41
N ARG A 169 13.80 8.01 13.33
CA ARG A 169 15.19 7.56 13.36
C ARG A 169 16.16 8.63 13.88
N ARG A 170 15.89 9.92 13.64
CA ARG A 170 16.73 11.03 14.10
C ARG A 170 16.64 11.26 15.61
N THR A 171 15.58 10.82 16.27
CA THR A 171 15.49 10.88 17.73
C THR A 171 16.49 9.92 18.38
N GLN A 172 17.19 10.32 19.46
CA GLN A 172 18.18 9.47 20.15
C GLN A 172 17.56 8.12 20.56
N ARG A 173 16.35 8.15 21.10
CA ARG A 173 15.57 6.97 21.49
C ARG A 173 15.19 6.09 20.29
N GLY A 174 14.83 6.67 19.15
CA GLY A 174 14.53 5.94 17.92
C GLY A 174 15.77 5.27 17.32
N ARG A 175 16.93 5.93 17.41
CA ARG A 175 18.22 5.38 16.98
C ARG A 175 18.63 4.16 17.81
N GLU A 176 18.58 4.28 19.14
CA GLU A 176 18.94 3.20 20.07
C GLU A 176 18.02 1.99 19.93
N LYS A 177 16.70 2.22 19.84
CA LYS A 177 15.71 1.15 19.69
C LYS A 177 15.91 0.38 18.38
N LEU A 178 16.05 1.09 17.26
CA LEU A 178 16.32 0.44 15.98
C LEU A 178 17.63 -0.34 16.04
N LEU A 179 18.72 0.27 16.50
CA LEU A 179 20.02 -0.42 16.57
C LEU A 179 19.95 -1.70 17.41
N LYS A 180 19.33 -1.65 18.59
CA LYS A 180 19.13 -2.81 19.45
C LYS A 180 18.31 -3.92 18.78
N ASP A 181 17.23 -3.55 18.08
CA ASP A 181 16.36 -4.50 17.36
C ASP A 181 17.05 -5.17 16.14
N PHE A 182 18.19 -4.64 15.68
CA PHE A 182 18.97 -5.16 14.55
C PHE A 182 20.36 -5.70 14.91
N SER A 183 20.86 -5.49 16.13
CA SER A 183 22.15 -6.01 16.60
C SER A 183 22.06 -7.33 17.38
N GLU A 184 20.86 -7.74 17.77
CA GLU A 184 20.52 -9.03 18.39
C GLU A 184 19.90 -10.01 17.36
#